data_AF-A0A8E0V393-F1
#
_entry.id   AF-A0A8E0V393-F1
#
_cell.length_a   1.000
_cell.length_b   1.000
_cell.length_c   1.000
_cell.angle_alpha   90.00
_cell.angle_beta   90.00
_cell.angle_gamma   90.00
#
_symmetry.space_group_name_H-M   'P 1'
#
loop_
_entity.id
_entity.type
_entity.pdbx_description
1 polymer ?
#
loop_
_entity_poly.entity_id
_entity_poly.type
_entity_poly.pdbx_seq_one_letter_code
_entity_poly.pdbx_strand_id
1 'polypeptide(L)'
;MDATAPYLDFWPRIQKSLASADIETAWFHCTYTLTPHAAYPTQFEEAVEALRYIVEDLGRSPSQILLAGDSAGANLCLAVLSHLTHPSDGVPDVEASEHRDIDAREVMTEWSRAYPNGWPSNNYIEAAEASEGWWNNTQVQQILVLAGGDEALLDPIKAWVNRFKVSGYRI
;
A
#
# COMPACT_ATOMS: atom_id res chain seq x y z
N MET A 1 0.21 5.92 -13.09
CA MET A 1 -1.14 6.33 -12.65
C MET A 1 -1.65 7.38 -13.60
N ASP A 2 -2.86 7.18 -14.11
CA ASP A 2 -3.43 8.05 -15.12
C ASP A 2 -3.89 9.31 -14.39
N ALA A 3 -3.11 10.39 -14.52
CA ALA A 3 -3.33 11.68 -13.88
C ALA A 3 -4.56 12.40 -14.47
N THR A 4 -5.72 11.76 -14.37
CA THR A 4 -7.00 12.31 -14.83
C THR A 4 -7.32 13.57 -14.03
N ALA A 5 -8.01 14.51 -14.66
CA ALA A 5 -8.38 15.77 -14.00
C ALA A 5 -9.08 15.56 -12.64
N PRO A 6 -10.04 14.62 -12.48
CA PRO A 6 -10.66 14.37 -11.17
C PRO A 6 -9.68 13.93 -10.09
N TYR A 7 -8.67 13.13 -10.44
CA TYR A 7 -7.63 12.69 -9.51
C TYR A 7 -6.71 13.84 -9.11
N LEU A 8 -6.29 14.65 -10.10
CA LEU A 8 -5.48 15.85 -9.86
C LEU A 8 -6.23 16.92 -9.06
N ASP A 9 -7.55 16.98 -9.16
CA ASP A 9 -8.40 17.91 -8.41
C ASP A 9 -8.77 17.40 -7.01
N PHE A 10 -8.63 16.11 -6.73
CA PHE A 10 -9.00 15.53 -5.44
C PHE A 10 -8.05 15.97 -4.31
N TRP A 11 -6.74 15.81 -4.50
CA TRP A 11 -5.75 16.14 -3.48
C TRP A 11 -5.67 17.63 -3.13
N PRO A 12 -5.73 18.57 -4.10
CA PRO A 12 -5.83 20.00 -3.79
C PRO A 12 -7.10 20.37 -3.01
N ARG A 13 -8.22 19.67 -3.25
CA ARG A 13 -9.45 19.88 -2.46
C ARG A 13 -9.25 19.45 -1.01
N ILE A 14 -8.65 18.28 -0.78
CA ILE A 14 -8.30 17.84 0.58
C ILE A 14 -7.34 18.85 1.25
N GLN A 15 -6.28 19.25 0.55
CA GLN A 15 -5.33 20.24 1.05
C GLN A 15 -6.02 21.54 1.47
N LYS A 16 -6.97 22.02 0.66
CA LYS A 16 -7.75 23.23 0.98
C LYS A 16 -8.63 23.04 2.22
N SER A 17 -9.25 21.88 2.36
CA SER A 17 -10.05 21.55 3.56
C SER A 17 -9.18 21.47 4.81
N LEU A 18 -8.00 20.86 4.74
CA LEU A 18 -7.04 20.80 5.85
C LEU A 18 -6.50 22.19 6.20
N ALA A 19 -6.17 23.00 5.19
CA ALA A 19 -5.75 24.39 5.39
C ALA A 19 -6.83 25.23 6.07
N SER A 20 -8.11 25.00 5.78
CA SER A 20 -9.22 25.67 6.48
C SER A 20 -9.35 25.29 7.97
N ALA A 21 -8.74 24.18 8.36
CA ALA A 21 -8.61 23.71 9.73
C ALA A 21 -7.23 24.04 10.34
N ASP A 22 -6.43 24.91 9.70
CA ASP A 22 -5.08 25.31 10.11
C ASP A 22 -4.07 24.15 10.12
N ILE A 23 -4.28 23.15 9.25
CA ILE A 23 -3.37 22.01 9.05
C ILE A 23 -2.65 22.20 7.72
N GLU A 24 -1.35 22.50 7.79
CA GLU A 24 -0.49 22.61 6.62
C GLU A 24 -0.06 21.22 6.13
N THR A 25 -0.28 20.94 4.84
CA THR A 25 0.10 19.67 4.22
C THR A 25 0.74 19.88 2.85
N ALA A 26 1.63 18.97 2.47
CA ALA A 26 2.17 18.84 1.13
C ALA A 26 1.94 17.41 0.61
N TRP A 27 1.74 17.26 -0.69
CA TRP A 27 1.55 15.97 -1.35
C TRP A 27 2.76 15.65 -2.21
N PHE A 28 3.35 14.48 -1.98
CA PHE A 28 4.37 13.91 -2.86
C PHE A 28 3.76 12.72 -3.60
N HIS A 29 3.68 12.80 -4.92
CA HIS A 29 3.14 11.72 -5.75
C HIS A 29 4.30 10.89 -6.30
N CYS A 30 4.43 9.65 -5.82
CA CYS A 30 5.36 8.69 -6.41
C CYS A 30 4.78 8.19 -7.75
N THR A 31 5.33 8.66 -8.87
CA THR A 31 4.99 8.18 -10.21
C THR A 31 5.79 6.92 -10.53
N TYR A 32 5.44 5.81 -9.88
CA TYR A 32 6.07 4.52 -10.12
C TYR A 32 5.67 3.93 -11.48
N THR A 33 6.55 3.10 -12.04
CA THR A 33 6.41 2.50 -13.36
C THR A 33 5.34 1.41 -13.35
N LEU A 34 4.39 1.44 -14.29
CA LEU A 34 3.31 0.46 -14.35
C LEU A 34 3.67 -0.76 -15.21
N THR A 35 3.05 -1.90 -14.95
CA THR A 35 3.01 -3.03 -15.89
C THR A 35 2.29 -2.60 -17.19
N PRO A 36 2.69 -3.10 -18.37
CA PRO A 36 3.76 -4.09 -18.60
C PRO A 36 5.17 -3.48 -18.73
N HIS A 37 5.35 -2.17 -18.51
CA HIS A 37 6.63 -1.50 -18.71
C HIS A 37 7.68 -1.87 -17.65
N ALA A 38 7.25 -2.12 -16.41
CA ALA A 38 8.05 -2.76 -15.37
C ALA A 38 7.16 -3.63 -14.47
N ALA A 39 7.78 -4.62 -13.81
CA ALA A 39 7.11 -5.54 -12.88
C ALA A 39 7.84 -5.52 -11.54
N TYR A 40 7.33 -6.28 -10.55
CA TYR A 40 7.99 -6.41 -9.26
C TYR A 40 9.48 -6.84 -9.41
N PRO A 41 10.43 -6.27 -8.64
CA PRO A 41 10.23 -5.34 -7.51
C PRO A 41 10.29 -3.84 -7.87
N THR A 42 10.28 -3.44 -9.15
CA THR A 42 10.58 -2.05 -9.55
C THR A 42 9.69 -1.01 -8.87
N GLN A 43 8.37 -1.22 -8.81
CA GLN A 43 7.46 -0.27 -8.17
C GLN A 43 7.77 -0.06 -6.68
N PHE A 44 8.12 -1.15 -6.02
CA PHE A 44 8.49 -1.16 -4.61
C PHE A 44 9.81 -0.43 -4.37
N GLU A 45 10.82 -0.67 -5.21
CA GLU A 45 12.10 0.06 -5.17
C GLU A 45 11.88 1.57 -5.39
N GLU A 46 11.05 1.95 -6.36
CA GLU A 46 10.71 3.36 -6.64
C GLU A 46 9.97 4.03 -5.47
N ALA A 47 9.10 3.30 -4.76
CA ALA A 47 8.41 3.82 -3.58
C ALA A 47 9.35 3.99 -2.37
N VAL A 48 10.26 3.05 -2.16
CA VAL A 48 11.29 3.14 -1.11
C VAL A 48 12.21 4.33 -1.38
N GLU A 49 12.64 4.51 -2.63
CA GLU A 49 13.51 5.63 -3.01
C GLU A 49 12.80 6.98 -2.89
N ALA A 50 11.50 7.04 -3.20
CA ALA A 50 10.69 8.23 -2.97
C ALA A 50 10.63 8.61 -1.47
N LEU A 51 10.45 7.62 -0.59
CA LEU A 51 10.46 7.86 0.85
C LEU A 51 11.85 8.32 1.34
N ARG A 52 12.92 7.67 0.86
CA ARG A 52 14.31 8.06 1.15
C ARG A 52 14.54 9.52 0.77
N TYR A 53 14.15 9.93 -0.43
CA TYR A 53 14.25 11.32 -0.90
C TYR A 53 13.52 12.31 0.03
N ILE A 54 12.31 11.99 0.47
CA ILE A 54 11.55 12.86 1.38
C ILE A 54 12.23 13.00 2.74
N VAL A 55 12.76 11.90 3.29
CA VAL A 55 13.38 11.89 4.62
C VAL A 55 14.77 12.52 4.59
N GLU A 56 15.63 12.04 3.68
CA GLU A 56 17.05 12.38 3.66
C GLU A 56 17.30 13.69 2.89
N ASP A 57 16.77 13.80 1.67
CA ASP A 57 17.09 14.93 0.78
C ASP A 57 16.22 16.16 1.07
N LEU A 58 14.94 15.96 1.44
CA LEU A 58 14.04 17.06 1.86
C LEU A 58 14.03 17.30 3.38
N GLY A 59 14.74 16.48 4.15
CA GLY A 59 14.89 16.64 5.60
C GLY A 59 13.58 16.55 6.39
N ARG A 60 12.57 15.82 5.89
CA ARG A 60 11.29 15.68 6.57
C ARG A 60 11.37 14.59 7.64
N SER A 61 10.92 14.90 8.85
CA SER A 61 10.85 13.92 9.93
C SER A 61 9.87 12.80 9.54
N PRO A 62 10.22 11.51 9.69
CA PRO A 62 9.30 10.40 9.46
C PRO A 62 7.99 10.50 10.24
N SER A 63 8.01 11.10 11.44
CA SER A 63 6.81 11.33 12.25
C SER A 63 5.81 12.33 11.66
N GLN A 64 6.19 13.05 10.60
CA GLN A 64 5.35 14.01 9.89
C GLN A 64 4.94 13.49 8.50
N ILE A 65 5.25 12.24 8.18
CA ILE A 65 4.96 11.63 6.88
C ILE A 65 3.79 10.66 7.03
N LEU A 66 2.81 10.81 6.14
CA LEU A 66 1.74 9.84 5.96
C LEU A 66 1.99 9.12 4.63
N LEU A 67 2.10 7.79 4.68
CA LEU A 67 2.02 6.96 3.48
C LEU A 67 0.55 6.67 3.19
N ALA A 68 0.11 6.94 1.96
CA ALA A 68 -1.28 6.74 1.55
C ALA A 68 -1.33 6.20 0.12
N GLY A 69 -2.27 5.29 -0.12
CA GLY A 69 -2.55 4.73 -1.43
C GLY A 69 -3.85 3.93 -1.43
N ASP A 70 -4.39 3.70 -2.62
CA ASP A 70 -5.59 2.91 -2.91
C ASP A 70 -5.23 1.73 -3.82
N SER A 71 -6.00 0.62 -3.75
CA SER A 71 -5.80 -0.57 -4.59
C SER A 71 -4.33 -1.05 -4.57
N ALA A 72 -3.66 -1.15 -5.73
CA ALA A 72 -2.23 -1.50 -5.83
C ALA A 72 -1.30 -0.52 -5.09
N GLY A 73 -1.67 0.76 -4.97
CA GLY A 73 -0.92 1.75 -4.19
C GLY A 73 -1.02 1.50 -2.67
N ALA A 74 -2.12 0.91 -2.19
CA ALA A 74 -2.24 0.49 -0.80
C ALA A 74 -1.35 -0.72 -0.50
N ASN A 75 -1.31 -1.70 -1.41
CA ASN A 75 -0.37 -2.83 -1.34
C ASN A 75 1.09 -2.33 -1.28
N LEU A 76 1.44 -1.36 -2.12
CA LEU A 76 2.76 -0.73 -2.14
C LEU A 76 3.11 -0.04 -0.81
N CYS A 77 2.16 0.66 -0.17
CA CYS A 77 2.36 1.22 1.17
C CYS A 77 2.69 0.13 2.20
N LEU A 78 1.98 -1.02 2.15
CA LEU A 78 2.25 -2.15 3.04
C LEU A 78 3.62 -2.79 2.76
N ALA A 79 4.00 -2.90 1.48
CA ALA A 79 5.32 -3.38 1.08
C ALA A 79 6.45 -2.49 1.64
N VAL A 80 6.32 -1.16 1.53
CA VAL A 80 7.29 -0.20 2.11
C VAL A 80 7.36 -0.35 3.63
N LEU A 81 6.22 -0.44 4.33
CA LEU A 81 6.21 -0.65 5.78
C LEU A 81 6.88 -1.97 6.19
N SER A 82 6.63 -3.03 5.43
CA SER A 82 7.26 -4.34 5.59
C SER A 82 8.79 -4.24 5.44
N HIS A 83 9.27 -3.48 4.44
CA HIS A 83 10.69 -3.32 4.12
C HIS A 83 11.48 -2.56 5.17
N LEU A 84 10.87 -1.53 5.75
CA LEU A 84 11.46 -0.79 6.86
C LEU A 84 11.77 -1.70 8.07
N THR A 85 11.17 -2.89 8.11
CA THR A 85 11.23 -3.78 9.28
C THR A 85 12.00 -5.07 8.98
N HIS A 86 11.98 -5.62 7.75
CA HIS A 86 12.59 -6.90 7.41
C HIS A 86 13.12 -6.94 5.94
N PRO A 87 14.12 -7.80 5.62
CA PRO A 87 14.39 -8.33 4.26
C PRO A 87 14.08 -9.86 4.10
N SER A 88 13.70 -10.31 2.88
CA SER A 88 12.97 -11.55 2.40
C SER A 88 13.60 -12.98 2.64
N ASP A 89 12.91 -14.17 2.68
CA ASP A 89 11.95 -14.85 1.73
C ASP A 89 10.88 -15.86 2.30
N GLY A 90 9.70 -15.95 1.61
CA GLY A 90 8.93 -17.18 1.21
C GLY A 90 7.61 -17.62 1.92
N VAL A 91 6.38 -17.40 1.37
CA VAL A 91 5.05 -17.89 1.91
C VAL A 91 3.90 -17.91 0.84
N PRO A 92 2.80 -18.74 0.94
CA PRO A 92 1.78 -19.01 -0.12
C PRO A 92 0.35 -18.39 0.06
N ASP A 93 -0.50 -18.51 -0.97
CA ASP A 93 -1.79 -17.83 -1.29
C ASP A 93 -3.02 -17.97 -0.34
N VAL A 94 -3.91 -16.95 -0.39
CA VAL A 94 -5.27 -16.93 0.20
C VAL A 94 -6.35 -16.44 -0.78
N GLU A 95 -7.50 -17.14 -0.78
CA GLU A 95 -8.72 -16.84 -1.54
C GLU A 95 -9.91 -16.63 -0.58
N ALA A 96 -10.71 -15.58 -0.80
CA ALA A 96 -12.19 -15.60 -0.75
C ALA A 96 -12.81 -14.17 -0.77
N SER A 97 -13.29 -13.68 -1.92
CA SER A 97 -14.54 -12.88 -2.00
C SER A 97 -14.98 -12.71 -3.47
N GLU A 98 -15.43 -13.80 -4.11
CA GLU A 98 -15.90 -13.74 -5.48
C GLU A 98 -17.41 -13.39 -5.54
N HIS A 99 -17.78 -12.47 -6.44
CA HIS A 99 -19.15 -12.13 -6.89
C HIS A 99 -19.91 -10.93 -6.27
N ARG A 100 -19.24 -9.97 -5.63
CA ARG A 100 -19.90 -8.72 -5.17
C ARG A 100 -19.24 -7.40 -5.59
N ASP A 101 -18.12 -7.49 -6.28
CA ASP A 101 -17.31 -6.36 -6.71
C ASP A 101 -17.51 -6.02 -8.20
N ILE A 102 -17.15 -4.80 -8.60
CA ILE A 102 -17.04 -4.36 -10.00
C ILE A 102 -15.85 -5.02 -10.71
N ASP A 103 -14.83 -5.44 -9.96
CA ASP A 103 -13.63 -6.08 -10.50
C ASP A 103 -13.87 -7.55 -10.83
N ALA A 104 -13.78 -7.88 -12.12
CA ALA A 104 -13.94 -9.24 -12.60
C ALA A 104 -12.73 -10.11 -12.23
N ARG A 105 -13.00 -11.34 -11.76
CA ARG A 105 -11.95 -12.30 -11.38
C ARG A 105 -10.95 -12.53 -12.50
N GLU A 106 -11.40 -12.65 -13.75
CA GLU A 106 -10.53 -12.87 -14.89
C GLU A 106 -9.53 -11.72 -15.06
N VAL A 107 -9.96 -10.48 -14.83
CA VAL A 107 -9.08 -9.30 -14.88
C VAL A 107 -8.10 -9.35 -13.71
N MET A 108 -8.58 -9.63 -12.49
CA MET A 108 -7.72 -9.76 -11.30
C MET A 108 -6.67 -10.87 -11.44
N THR A 109 -7.02 -11.98 -12.10
CA THR A 109 -6.12 -13.10 -12.38
C THR A 109 -4.98 -12.70 -13.33
N GLU A 110 -5.26 -11.87 -14.32
CA GLU A 110 -4.21 -11.39 -15.23
C GLU A 110 -3.28 -10.39 -14.53
N TRP A 111 -3.82 -9.51 -13.68
CA TRP A 111 -3.00 -8.61 -12.86
C TRP A 111 -2.11 -9.37 -11.87
N SER A 112 -2.65 -10.38 -11.17
CA SER A 112 -1.89 -11.19 -10.20
C SER A 112 -0.78 -12.03 -10.85
N ARG A 113 -0.90 -12.35 -12.14
CA ARG A 113 0.17 -12.99 -12.92
C ARG A 113 1.21 -12.00 -13.44
N ALA A 114 0.74 -10.86 -13.96
CA ALA A 114 1.59 -9.88 -14.60
C ALA A 114 2.51 -9.15 -13.60
N TYR A 115 2.01 -8.84 -12.40
CA TYR A 115 2.74 -8.05 -11.42
C TYR A 115 3.97 -8.77 -10.82
N PRO A 116 3.88 -10.01 -10.33
CA PRO A 116 5.04 -10.75 -9.83
C PRO A 116 6.00 -11.15 -10.94
N ASN A 117 5.54 -11.27 -12.19
CA ASN A 117 6.37 -11.58 -13.37
C ASN A 117 7.36 -12.74 -13.16
N GLY A 118 6.89 -13.82 -12.53
CA GLY A 118 7.69 -15.02 -12.25
C GLY A 118 8.43 -15.01 -10.90
N TRP A 119 8.37 -13.93 -10.12
CA TRP A 119 8.82 -13.92 -8.74
C TRP A 119 7.88 -14.74 -7.84
N PRO A 120 8.41 -15.51 -6.87
CA PRO A 120 7.60 -16.20 -5.89
C PRO A 120 6.89 -15.20 -4.97
N SER A 121 5.69 -15.57 -4.52
CA SER A 121 4.95 -14.79 -3.52
C SER A 121 5.74 -14.67 -2.21
N ASN A 122 5.57 -13.55 -1.52
CA ASN A 122 6.23 -13.19 -0.27
C ASN A 122 5.42 -12.12 0.49
N ASN A 123 5.82 -11.79 1.72
CA ASN A 123 5.10 -10.84 2.58
C ASN A 123 5.09 -9.38 2.07
N TYR A 124 5.91 -9.01 1.08
CA TYR A 124 5.86 -7.70 0.42
C TYR A 124 4.85 -7.65 -0.72
N ILE A 125 4.59 -8.81 -1.36
CA ILE A 125 3.59 -8.95 -2.41
C ILE A 125 2.22 -9.21 -1.76
N GLU A 126 2.17 -10.11 -0.77
CA GLU A 126 0.96 -10.56 -0.08
C GLU A 126 1.04 -10.28 1.41
N ALA A 127 0.72 -9.05 1.82
CA ALA A 127 0.77 -8.64 3.22
C ALA A 127 -0.17 -9.48 4.13
N ALA A 128 -1.25 -10.04 3.58
CA ALA A 128 -2.18 -10.89 4.31
C ALA A 128 -1.55 -12.21 4.83
N GLU A 129 -0.46 -12.65 4.20
CA GLU A 129 0.26 -13.87 4.54
C GLU A 129 1.35 -13.67 5.61
N ALA A 130 1.72 -12.42 5.86
CA ALA A 130 2.69 -12.09 6.88
C ALA A 130 2.17 -12.51 8.27
N SER A 131 2.94 -13.35 8.96
CA SER A 131 2.63 -13.78 10.34
C SER A 131 2.47 -12.59 11.29
N GLU A 132 1.78 -12.77 12.42
CA GLU A 132 1.62 -11.70 13.43
C GLU A 132 2.97 -11.11 13.87
N GLY A 133 3.96 -11.97 14.09
CA GLY A 133 5.30 -11.55 14.51
C GLY A 133 6.06 -10.72 13.47
N TRP A 134 5.67 -10.79 12.19
CA TRP A 134 6.25 -9.98 11.11
C TRP A 134 6.04 -8.48 11.32
N TRP A 135 4.96 -8.11 12.01
CA TRP A 135 4.58 -6.71 12.19
C TRP A 135 5.11 -6.11 13.50
N ASN A 136 5.91 -6.85 14.25
CA ASN A 136 6.53 -6.38 15.49
C ASN A 136 7.53 -5.24 15.19
N ASN A 137 7.50 -4.19 16.00
CA ASN A 137 8.37 -3.01 15.88
C ASN A 137 8.26 -2.24 14.56
N THR A 138 7.16 -2.39 13.82
CA THR A 138 6.86 -1.52 12.68
C THR A 138 6.94 -0.05 13.08
N GLN A 139 7.63 0.73 12.26
CA GLN A 139 7.93 2.14 12.51
C GLN A 139 6.78 3.07 12.10
N VAL A 140 5.56 2.73 12.53
CA VAL A 140 4.35 3.49 12.23
C VAL A 140 3.61 3.83 13.52
N GLN A 141 3.13 5.07 13.62
CA GLN A 141 2.42 5.52 14.82
C GLN A 141 0.96 5.07 14.81
N GLN A 142 0.30 5.15 13.64
CA GLN A 142 -1.10 4.85 13.46
C GLN A 142 -1.34 4.34 12.04
N ILE A 143 -2.31 3.45 11.87
CA ILE A 143 -2.76 2.98 10.57
C ILE A 143 -4.27 3.19 10.49
N LEU A 144 -4.74 3.73 9.37
CA LEU A 144 -6.15 3.75 9.01
C LEU A 144 -6.37 2.85 7.80
N VAL A 145 -7.33 1.93 7.91
CA VAL A 145 -7.68 0.98 6.85
C VAL A 145 -9.14 1.17 6.51
N LEU A 146 -9.43 1.47 5.25
CA LEU A 146 -10.79 1.60 4.73
C LEU A 146 -10.99 0.57 3.62
N ALA A 147 -12.11 -0.15 3.66
CA ALA A 147 -12.48 -1.13 2.64
C ALA A 147 -13.98 -1.04 2.36
N GLY A 148 -14.36 -1.22 1.09
CA GLY A 148 -15.76 -1.36 0.70
C GLY A 148 -16.37 -2.64 1.30
N GLY A 149 -17.63 -2.57 1.74
CA GLY A 149 -18.31 -3.73 2.35
C GLY A 149 -18.56 -4.90 1.39
N ASP A 150 -18.52 -4.63 0.09
CA ASP A 150 -18.77 -5.59 -1.01
C ASP A 150 -17.54 -5.78 -1.91
N GLU A 151 -16.36 -5.26 -1.53
CA GLU A 151 -15.10 -5.37 -2.27
C GLU A 151 -14.55 -6.82 -2.24
N ALA A 152 -14.00 -7.30 -3.36
CA ALA A 152 -13.38 -8.60 -3.54
C ALA A 152 -12.11 -8.80 -2.71
N LEU A 153 -11.49 -7.70 -2.27
CA LEU A 153 -10.30 -7.69 -1.41
C LEU A 153 -10.65 -7.61 0.08
N LEU A 154 -11.93 -7.59 0.46
CA LEU A 154 -12.33 -7.35 1.84
C LEU A 154 -11.80 -8.41 2.82
N ASP A 155 -11.84 -9.68 2.45
CA ASP A 155 -11.39 -10.76 3.32
C ASP A 155 -9.86 -10.80 3.50
N PRO A 156 -9.01 -10.67 2.45
CA PRO A 156 -7.57 -10.52 2.65
C PRO A 156 -7.23 -9.24 3.44
N ILE A 157 -7.96 -8.13 3.26
CA ILE A 157 -7.80 -6.92 4.08
C ILE A 157 -8.10 -7.22 5.56
N LYS A 158 -9.21 -7.91 5.86
CA LYS A 158 -9.55 -8.30 7.25
C LYS A 158 -8.53 -9.26 7.84
N ALA A 159 -8.05 -10.22 7.07
CA ALA A 159 -7.03 -11.17 7.50
C ALA A 159 -5.76 -10.43 7.92
N TRP A 160 -5.27 -9.51 7.08
CA TRP A 160 -4.13 -8.67 7.41
C TRP A 160 -4.38 -7.80 8.66
N VAL A 161 -5.51 -7.08 8.71
CA VAL A 161 -5.89 -6.22 9.85
C VAL A 161 -5.88 -6.99 11.16
N ASN A 162 -6.42 -8.22 11.17
CA ASN A 162 -6.46 -9.04 12.37
C ASN A 162 -5.05 -9.43 12.83
N ARG A 163 -4.17 -9.86 11.91
CA ARG A 163 -2.78 -10.20 12.24
C ARG A 163 -2.00 -8.98 12.75
N PHE A 164 -2.24 -7.80 12.16
CA PHE A 164 -1.59 -6.55 12.58
C PHE A 164 -2.09 -6.04 13.94
N LYS A 165 -3.37 -6.23 14.30
CA LYS A 165 -3.87 -5.87 15.64
C LYS A 165 -3.20 -6.70 16.74
N VAL A 166 -2.93 -7.98 16.46
CA VAL A 166 -2.30 -8.87 17.45
C VAL A 166 -0.85 -8.47 17.75
N SER A 167 -0.15 -7.82 16.83
CA SER A 167 1.22 -7.31 17.07
C SER A 167 1.28 -6.06 17.97
N GLY A 168 0.14 -5.60 18.52
CA GLY A 168 0.09 -4.59 19.57
C GLY A 168 -0.22 -3.16 19.10
N TYR A 169 -0.59 -2.98 17.83
CA TYR A 169 -0.91 -1.67 17.27
C TYR A 169 -2.41 -1.33 17.35
N ARG A 170 -2.71 -0.03 17.48
CA ARG A 170 -4.08 0.48 17.41
C ARG A 170 -4.43 0.78 15.95
N ILE A 171 -5.46 0.08 15.45
CA ILE A 171 -6.14 0.36 14.17
C ILE A 171 -7.54 0.85 14.50
#